data_AF-A0A087T5K3-F1
#
_entry.id   AF-A0A087T5K3-F1
#
_cell.length_a   1.000
_cell.length_b   1.000
_cell.length_c   1.000
_cell.angle_alpha   90.00
_cell.angle_beta   90.00
_cell.angle_gamma   90.00
#
_symmetry.space_group_name_H-M   'P 1'
#
loop_
_entity.id
_entity.type
_entity.pdbx_description
1 polymer ?
#
loop_
_entity_poly.entity_id
_entity_poly.type
_entity_poly.pdbx_seq_one_letter_code
_entity_poly.pdbx_strand_id
1 'polypeptide(L)'
;MTSVGRLLERHKKEFNDLDAILLLQKLESVGVISADERRQLQEVASSSKRTDGLITIISSKGYSAFQDLCLSLESVCPHLLTKFALDIAGSESDGPSSTNNLKLGLQLALKERDSALRENAAAVQQRESALRQYSKMKHERDRALANLESLSPKLSNRDLDVSPSPENGDC
;
A
#
# COMPACT_ATOMS: atom_id res chain seq x y z
N MET A 1 -33.92 -5.95 -15.02
CA MET A 1 -33.13 -5.06 -14.14
C MET A 1 -31.99 -5.87 -13.54
N THR A 2 -30.73 -5.49 -13.80
CA THR A 2 -29.53 -6.24 -13.38
C THR A 2 -29.27 -6.08 -11.88
N SER A 3 -28.50 -6.98 -11.25
CA SER A 3 -28.12 -6.85 -9.83
C SER A 3 -27.34 -5.56 -9.56
N VAL A 4 -26.49 -5.14 -10.52
CA VAL A 4 -25.82 -3.83 -10.51
C VAL A 4 -26.83 -2.69 -10.51
N GLY A 5 -27.82 -2.71 -11.41
CA GLY A 5 -28.83 -1.66 -11.45
C GLY A 5 -29.65 -1.54 -10.17
N ARG A 6 -30.03 -2.68 -9.55
CA ARG A 6 -30.72 -2.68 -8.25
C ARG A 6 -29.86 -2.09 -7.12
N LEU A 7 -28.55 -2.37 -7.13
CA LEU A 7 -27.61 -1.81 -6.17
C LEU A 7 -27.49 -0.29 -6.36
N LEU A 8 -27.24 0.16 -7.60
CA LEU A 8 -27.10 1.57 -7.91
C LEU A 8 -28.38 2.37 -7.59
N GLU A 9 -29.55 1.81 -7.88
CA GLU A 9 -30.85 2.45 -7.58
C GLU A 9 -31.06 2.67 -6.07
N ARG A 10 -30.53 1.75 -5.23
CA ARG A 10 -30.63 1.85 -3.77
C ARG A 10 -29.85 3.04 -3.22
N HIS A 11 -28.72 3.37 -3.84
CA HIS A 11 -27.83 4.49 -3.47
C HIS A 11 -28.03 5.72 -4.38
N LYS A 12 -29.17 5.81 -5.07
CA LYS A 12 -29.48 6.92 -5.99
C LYS A 12 -29.48 8.29 -5.30
N LYS A 13 -29.86 8.35 -4.03
CA LYS A 13 -29.86 9.61 -3.26
C LYS A 13 -28.44 10.16 -3.14
N GLU A 14 -27.49 9.29 -2.81
CA GLU A 14 -26.08 9.63 -2.69
C GLU A 14 -25.45 10.08 -4.02
N PHE A 15 -25.89 9.52 -5.15
CA PHE A 15 -25.48 10.00 -6.47
C PHE A 15 -26.05 11.38 -6.82
N ASN A 16 -27.27 11.71 -6.37
CA ASN A 16 -27.87 13.02 -6.64
C ASN A 16 -27.15 14.16 -5.94
N ASP A 17 -26.54 13.87 -4.80
CA ASP A 17 -25.75 14.81 -4.01
C ASP A 17 -24.29 14.92 -4.52
N LEU A 18 -23.91 14.09 -5.49
CA LEU A 18 -22.57 14.04 -6.05
C LEU A 18 -22.36 15.15 -7.09
N ASP A 19 -21.12 15.64 -7.19
CA ASP A 19 -20.70 16.41 -8.36
C ASP A 19 -20.64 15.50 -9.60
N ALA A 20 -21.76 15.46 -10.31
CA ALA A 20 -21.90 14.68 -11.52
C ALA A 20 -20.92 15.14 -12.63
N ILE A 21 -20.44 16.38 -12.62
CA ILE A 21 -19.56 16.86 -13.69
C ILE A 21 -18.20 16.18 -13.59
N LEU A 22 -17.61 16.18 -12.40
CA LEU A 22 -16.30 15.57 -12.15
C LEU A 22 -16.36 14.04 -12.30
N LEU A 23 -17.43 13.41 -11.82
CA LEU A 23 -17.63 11.96 -12.00
C LEU A 23 -17.73 11.60 -13.48
N LEU A 24 -18.55 12.32 -14.27
CA LEU A 24 -18.74 12.01 -15.69
C LEU A 24 -17.45 12.20 -16.50
N GLN A 25 -16.64 13.22 -16.19
CA GLN A 25 -15.32 13.38 -16.81
C GLN A 25 -14.40 12.18 -16.50
N LYS A 26 -14.41 11.70 -15.25
CA LYS A 26 -13.61 10.55 -14.86
C LYS A 26 -14.07 9.29 -15.59
N LEU A 27 -15.39 9.06 -15.66
CA LEU A 27 -15.97 7.91 -16.34
C LEU A 27 -15.70 7.91 -17.85
N GLU A 28 -15.66 9.08 -18.50
CA GLU A 28 -15.25 9.20 -19.90
C GLU A 28 -13.76 8.86 -20.07
N SER A 29 -12.90 9.35 -19.17
CA SER A 29 -11.46 9.09 -19.25
C SER A 29 -11.09 7.61 -19.11
N VAL A 30 -11.90 6.85 -18.36
CA VAL A 30 -11.74 5.39 -18.16
C VAL A 30 -12.48 4.59 -19.24
N GLY A 31 -13.27 5.24 -20.10
CA GLY A 31 -14.02 4.60 -21.18
C GLY A 31 -15.33 3.93 -20.74
N VAL A 32 -15.79 4.19 -19.52
CA VAL A 32 -17.06 3.68 -18.99
C VAL A 32 -18.24 4.30 -19.70
N ILE A 33 -18.13 5.59 -20.06
CA ILE A 33 -19.11 6.31 -20.89
C ILE A 33 -18.43 6.91 -22.12
N SER A 34 -19.14 6.98 -23.23
CA SER A 34 -18.68 7.67 -24.44
C SER A 34 -18.81 9.19 -24.29
N ALA A 35 -18.13 9.93 -25.17
CA ALA A 35 -18.26 11.39 -25.22
C ALA A 35 -19.70 11.84 -25.51
N ASP A 36 -20.45 11.07 -26.31
CA ASP A 36 -21.86 11.33 -26.61
C ASP A 36 -22.76 11.07 -25.40
N GLU A 37 -22.56 9.95 -24.69
CA GLU A 37 -23.29 9.63 -23.46
C GLU A 37 -23.03 10.69 -22.39
N ARG A 38 -21.78 11.16 -22.25
CA ARG A 38 -21.44 12.26 -21.34
C ARG A 38 -22.18 13.54 -21.71
N ARG A 39 -22.19 13.93 -22.98
CA ARG A 39 -22.88 15.14 -23.44
C ARG A 39 -24.37 15.07 -23.13
N GLN A 40 -25.01 13.94 -23.44
CA GLN A 40 -26.42 13.69 -23.15
C GLN A 40 -26.73 13.82 -21.65
N LEU A 41 -25.90 13.24 -20.78
CA LEU A 41 -26.08 13.34 -19.33
C LEU A 41 -25.87 14.77 -18.80
N GLN A 42 -24.95 15.53 -19.39
CA GLN A 42 -24.72 16.93 -19.01
C GLN A 42 -25.87 17.85 -19.41
N GLU A 43 -26.51 17.61 -20.55
CA GLU A 43 -27.68 18.38 -21.04
C GLU A 43 -28.93 18.19 -20.17
N VAL A 44 -29.00 17.11 -19.38
CA VAL A 44 -30.11 16.88 -18.45
C VAL A 44 -30.08 17.92 -17.33
N ALA A 45 -31.16 18.71 -17.20
CA ALA A 45 -31.23 19.79 -16.22
C ALA A 45 -31.27 19.34 -14.75
N SER A 46 -31.89 18.19 -14.45
CA SER A 46 -32.01 17.70 -13.06
C SER A 46 -30.97 16.65 -12.72
N SER A 47 -30.34 16.79 -11.54
CA SER A 47 -29.38 15.81 -11.01
C SER A 47 -30.00 14.41 -10.91
N SER A 48 -31.24 14.32 -10.44
CA SER A 48 -31.99 13.06 -10.34
C SER A 48 -32.13 12.31 -11.67
N LYS A 49 -32.53 13.01 -12.74
CA LYS A 49 -32.67 12.38 -14.07
C LYS A 49 -31.30 12.04 -14.68
N ARG A 50 -30.28 12.84 -14.37
CA ARG A 50 -28.90 12.56 -14.81
C ARG A 50 -28.38 11.29 -14.15
N THR A 51 -28.60 11.14 -12.85
CA THR A 51 -28.30 9.91 -12.11
C THR A 51 -29.04 8.72 -12.70
N ASP A 52 -30.32 8.86 -13.05
CA ASP A 52 -31.09 7.79 -13.70
C ASP A 52 -30.50 7.34 -15.04
N GLY A 53 -30.08 8.32 -15.86
CA GLY A 53 -29.37 8.03 -17.10
C GLY A 53 -28.06 7.29 -16.84
N LEU A 54 -27.27 7.74 -15.86
CA LEU A 54 -26.01 7.11 -15.49
C LEU A 54 -26.21 5.67 -15.01
N ILE A 55 -27.18 5.44 -14.12
CA ILE A 55 -27.54 4.11 -13.61
C ILE A 55 -27.96 3.21 -14.78
N THR A 56 -28.74 3.73 -15.72
CA THR A 56 -29.19 2.99 -16.91
C THR A 56 -28.01 2.56 -17.78
N ILE A 57 -27.05 3.46 -18.04
CA ILE A 57 -25.84 3.20 -18.83
C ILE A 57 -24.95 2.15 -18.16
N ILE A 58 -24.68 2.30 -16.87
CA ILE A 58 -23.82 1.36 -16.14
C ILE A 58 -24.52 -0.01 -16.03
N SER A 59 -25.83 -0.02 -15.83
CA SER A 59 -26.63 -1.25 -15.76
C SER A 59 -26.66 -2.01 -17.08
N SER A 60 -26.64 -1.32 -18.22
CA SER A 60 -26.64 -1.94 -19.55
C SER A 60 -25.27 -2.49 -19.94
N LYS A 61 -24.19 -1.82 -19.53
CA LYS A 61 -22.80 -2.26 -19.75
C LYS A 61 -22.36 -3.36 -18.79
N GLY A 62 -23.03 -3.50 -17.65
CA GLY A 62 -22.85 -4.61 -16.72
C GLY A 62 -21.73 -4.40 -15.70
N TYR A 63 -21.21 -5.51 -15.18
CA TYR A 63 -20.33 -5.48 -14.00
C TYR A 63 -18.97 -4.82 -14.26
N SER A 64 -18.42 -4.92 -15.47
CA SER A 64 -17.16 -4.26 -15.83
C SER A 64 -17.26 -2.73 -15.68
N ALA A 65 -18.32 -2.13 -16.26
CA ALA A 65 -18.59 -0.71 -16.11
C ALA A 65 -18.85 -0.30 -14.64
N PHE A 66 -19.45 -1.18 -13.85
CA PHE A 66 -19.62 -0.95 -12.41
C PHE A 66 -18.29 -0.98 -11.64
N GLN A 67 -17.37 -1.88 -11.99
CA GLN A 67 -16.05 -1.93 -11.38
C GLN A 67 -15.27 -0.64 -11.66
N ASP A 68 -15.29 -0.17 -12.91
CA ASP A 68 -14.63 1.08 -13.30
C ASP A 68 -15.30 2.32 -12.68
N LEU A 69 -16.62 2.28 -12.46
CA LEU A 69 -17.32 3.26 -11.64
C LEU A 69 -16.78 3.28 -10.21
N CYS A 70 -16.65 2.12 -9.57
CA CYS A 70 -16.12 2.01 -8.20
C CYS A 70 -14.70 2.58 -8.09
N LEU A 71 -13.82 2.27 -9.05
CA LEU A 71 -12.47 2.84 -9.12
C LEU A 71 -12.50 4.36 -9.32
N SER A 72 -13.43 4.86 -10.13
CA SER A 72 -13.62 6.31 -10.31
C SER A 72 -14.08 6.98 -9.00
N LEU A 73 -14.98 6.33 -8.27
CA LEU A 73 -15.50 6.81 -6.99
C LEU A 73 -14.44 6.91 -5.88
N GLU A 74 -13.36 6.12 -5.92
CA GLU A 74 -12.25 6.24 -4.96
C GLU A 74 -11.70 7.67 -4.88
N SER A 75 -11.62 8.34 -6.04
CA SER A 75 -11.09 9.70 -6.15
C SER A 75 -12.13 10.81 -5.97
N VAL A 76 -13.42 10.50 -6.15
CA VAL A 76 -14.50 11.50 -6.15
C VAL A 76 -15.32 11.45 -4.87
N CYS A 77 -15.70 10.25 -4.42
CA CYS A 77 -16.48 10.04 -3.20
C CYS A 77 -16.22 8.64 -2.62
N PRO A 78 -15.13 8.47 -1.86
CA PRO A 78 -14.77 7.17 -1.25
C PRO A 78 -15.81 6.70 -0.20
N HIS A 79 -16.59 7.62 0.36
CA HIS A 79 -17.67 7.27 1.30
C HIS A 79 -18.80 6.50 0.63
N LEU A 80 -19.14 6.83 -0.62
CA LEU A 80 -20.15 6.09 -1.39
C LEU A 80 -19.65 4.68 -1.75
N LEU A 81 -18.36 4.56 -2.06
CA LEU A 81 -17.73 3.26 -2.28
C LEU A 81 -17.79 2.39 -1.01
N THR A 82 -17.53 2.99 0.16
CA THR A 82 -17.65 2.29 1.45
C THR A 82 -19.10 1.85 1.70
N LYS A 83 -20.09 2.70 1.39
CA LYS A 83 -21.51 2.33 1.47
C LYS A 83 -21.86 1.16 0.54
N PHE A 84 -21.35 1.14 -0.69
CA PHE A 84 -21.53 -0.01 -1.58
C PHE A 84 -20.92 -1.29 -1.01
N ALA A 85 -19.69 -1.22 -0.50
CA ALA A 85 -19.03 -2.37 0.09
C ALA A 85 -19.81 -2.93 1.28
N LEU A 86 -20.28 -2.06 2.18
CA LEU A 86 -21.09 -2.43 3.33
C LEU A 86 -22.46 -2.98 2.93
N ASP A 87 -23.08 -2.44 1.89
CA ASP A 87 -24.39 -2.88 1.41
C ASP A 87 -24.31 -4.21 0.66
N ILE A 88 -23.23 -4.46 -0.09
CA ILE A 88 -22.94 -5.76 -0.68
C ILE A 88 -22.67 -6.79 0.42
N ALA A 89 -21.92 -6.41 1.47
CA ALA A 89 -21.63 -7.28 2.61
C ALA A 89 -22.83 -7.48 3.55
N GLY A 90 -23.75 -6.52 3.61
CA GLY A 90 -24.96 -6.55 4.44
C GLY A 90 -26.17 -7.15 3.74
N SER A 91 -26.17 -7.25 2.40
CA SER A 91 -27.19 -7.93 1.60
C SER A 91 -27.02 -9.46 1.60
N GLU A 92 -26.61 -10.04 2.74
CA GLU A 92 -26.65 -11.47 3.03
C GLU A 92 -28.13 -11.90 3.19
N SER A 93 -28.82 -12.01 2.07
CA SER A 93 -30.07 -12.75 1.94
C SER A 93 -30.08 -13.41 0.56
N ASP A 94 -29.59 -14.66 0.56
CA ASP A 94 -29.82 -15.74 -0.39
C ASP A 94 -29.56 -15.47 -1.89
N GLY A 95 -28.32 -15.72 -2.33
CA GLY A 95 -28.04 -15.94 -3.76
C GLY A 95 -26.60 -16.35 -4.09
N PRO A 96 -26.38 -17.19 -5.15
CA PRO A 96 -25.09 -17.79 -5.50
C PRO A 96 -24.02 -16.80 -6.03
N SER A 97 -24.27 -15.48 -5.96
CA SER A 97 -23.30 -14.44 -6.33
C SER A 97 -22.48 -13.92 -5.14
N SER A 98 -22.88 -14.20 -3.89
CA SER A 98 -22.08 -13.89 -2.69
C SER A 98 -20.78 -14.70 -2.67
N THR A 99 -20.81 -15.94 -3.19
CA THR A 99 -19.64 -16.82 -3.27
C THR A 99 -18.50 -16.24 -4.12
N ASN A 100 -18.79 -15.49 -5.18
CA ASN A 100 -17.75 -14.96 -6.06
C ASN A 100 -16.97 -13.80 -5.42
N ASN A 101 -17.68 -12.89 -4.73
CA ASN A 101 -17.04 -11.78 -4.01
C ASN A 101 -16.27 -12.30 -2.79
N LEU A 102 -16.85 -13.25 -2.04
CA LEU A 102 -16.17 -13.90 -0.92
C LEU A 102 -14.95 -14.70 -1.39
N LYS A 103 -15.06 -15.41 -2.52
CA LYS A 103 -13.94 -16.14 -3.13
C LYS A 103 -12.84 -15.21 -3.60
N LEU A 104 -13.19 -14.05 -4.16
CA LEU A 104 -12.22 -13.02 -4.55
C LEU A 104 -11.53 -12.42 -3.31
N GLY A 105 -12.30 -12.07 -2.28
CA GLY A 105 -11.76 -11.58 -1.01
C GLY A 105 -10.81 -12.59 -0.34
N LEU A 106 -11.20 -13.87 -0.32
CA LEU A 106 -10.36 -14.95 0.17
C LEU A 106 -9.07 -15.10 -0.65
N GLN A 107 -9.16 -15.05 -1.98
CA GLN A 107 -7.99 -15.18 -2.85
C GLN A 107 -7.00 -14.02 -2.66
N LEU A 108 -7.50 -12.79 -2.52
CA LEU A 108 -6.67 -11.62 -2.24
C LEU A 108 -5.99 -11.73 -0.87
N ALA A 109 -6.74 -12.12 0.17
CA ALA A 109 -6.19 -12.31 1.52
C ALA A 109 -5.11 -13.41 1.55
N LEU A 110 -5.31 -14.52 0.82
CA LEU A 110 -4.30 -15.56 0.68
C LEU A 110 -3.05 -15.05 -0.03
N LYS A 111 -3.21 -14.26 -1.10
CA LYS A 111 -2.09 -13.69 -1.86
C LYS A 111 -1.28 -12.70 -1.02
N GLU A 112 -1.94 -11.84 -0.24
CA GLU A 112 -1.29 -10.92 0.69
C GLU A 112 -0.51 -11.67 1.77
N ARG A 113 -1.14 -12.67 2.40
CA ARG A 113 -0.47 -13.52 3.40
C ARG A 113 0.78 -14.18 2.83
N ASP A 114 0.68 -14.76 1.62
CA ASP A 114 1.81 -15.43 0.98
C ASP A 114 2.92 -14.43 0.59
N SER A 115 2.56 -13.18 0.25
CA SER A 115 3.52 -12.11 0.04
C SER A 115 4.24 -11.72 1.33
N ALA A 116 3.49 -11.53 2.41
CA ALA A 116 4.03 -11.20 3.73
C ALA A 116 4.96 -12.32 4.26
N LEU A 117 4.63 -13.59 4.03
CA LEU A 117 5.49 -14.73 4.39
C LEU A 117 6.82 -14.70 3.63
N ARG A 118 6.81 -14.37 2.33
CA ARG A 118 8.05 -14.21 1.55
C ARG A 118 8.90 -13.05 2.04
N GLU A 119 8.28 -11.91 2.32
CA GLU A 119 8.98 -10.74 2.85
C GLU A 119 9.58 -11.02 4.23
N ASN A 120 8.84 -11.70 5.10
CA ASN A 120 9.33 -12.11 6.42
C ASN A 120 10.53 -13.06 6.29
N ALA A 121 10.47 -14.05 5.39
CA ALA A 121 11.60 -14.94 5.13
C ALA A 121 12.85 -14.18 4.67
N ALA A 122 12.68 -13.19 3.78
CA ALA A 122 13.78 -12.33 3.35
C ALA A 122 14.34 -11.48 4.50
N ALA A 123 13.47 -10.91 5.33
CA ALA A 123 13.88 -10.14 6.50
C ALA A 123 14.64 -10.99 7.53
N VAL A 124 14.21 -12.23 7.75
CA VAL A 124 14.92 -13.20 8.61
C VAL A 124 16.29 -13.51 8.04
N GLN A 125 16.41 -13.77 6.75
CA GLN A 125 17.70 -14.03 6.10
C GLN A 125 18.64 -12.83 6.21
N GLN A 126 18.13 -11.60 6.00
CA GLN A 126 18.90 -10.38 6.18
C GLN A 126 19.38 -10.25 7.63
N ARG A 127 18.50 -10.47 8.61
CA ARG A 127 18.86 -10.45 10.04
C ARG A 127 19.95 -11.47 10.37
N GLU A 128 19.86 -12.70 9.88
CA GLU A 128 20.88 -13.71 10.11
C GLU A 128 22.23 -13.34 9.47
N SER A 129 22.21 -12.79 8.26
CA SER A 129 23.44 -12.35 7.59
C SER A 129 24.13 -11.21 8.36
N ALA A 130 23.35 -10.26 8.86
CA ALA A 130 23.84 -9.16 9.69
C ALA A 130 24.41 -9.67 11.02
N LEU A 131 23.75 -10.63 11.67
CA LEU A 131 24.25 -11.25 12.90
C LEU A 131 25.58 -11.99 12.69
N ARG A 132 25.74 -12.69 11.56
CA ARG A 132 27.01 -13.34 11.20
C ARG A 132 28.13 -12.32 10.99
N GLN A 133 27.85 -11.24 10.27
CA GLN A 133 28.82 -10.14 10.07
C GLN A 133 29.21 -9.48 11.39
N TYR A 134 28.22 -9.19 12.24
CA TYR A 134 28.45 -8.63 13.56
C TYR A 134 29.32 -9.55 14.42
N SER A 135 29.04 -10.86 14.42
CA SER A 135 29.88 -11.84 15.12
C SER A 135 31.31 -11.80 14.60
N LYS A 136 31.53 -11.78 13.28
CA LYS A 136 32.86 -11.69 12.69
C LYS A 136 33.61 -10.42 13.13
N MET A 137 32.96 -9.25 13.02
CA MET A 137 33.55 -7.99 13.46
C MET A 137 33.86 -7.98 14.96
N LYS A 138 33.00 -8.59 15.79
CA LYS A 138 33.23 -8.74 17.22
C LYS A 138 34.49 -9.56 17.50
N HIS A 139 34.67 -10.69 16.82
CA HIS A 139 35.85 -11.54 16.99
C HIS A 139 37.14 -10.83 16.52
N GLU A 140 37.07 -10.10 15.40
CA GLU A 140 38.19 -9.29 14.90
C GLU A 140 38.57 -8.18 15.89
N ARG A 141 37.57 -7.47 16.44
CA ARG A 141 37.76 -6.47 17.49
C ARG A 141 38.41 -7.08 18.74
N ASP A 142 37.89 -8.21 19.22
CA ASP A 142 38.41 -8.88 20.42
C ASP A 142 39.85 -9.36 20.23
N ARG A 143 40.19 -9.88 19.03
CA ARG A 143 41.57 -10.23 18.67
C ARG A 143 42.49 -9.00 18.64
N ALA A 144 42.04 -7.89 18.05
CA ALA A 144 42.81 -6.65 17.99
C ALA A 144 43.09 -6.10 19.41
N LEU A 145 42.09 -6.15 20.30
CA LEU A 145 42.22 -5.77 21.70
C LEU A 145 43.23 -6.66 22.44
N ALA A 146 43.15 -7.98 22.29
CA ALA A 146 44.11 -8.90 22.91
C ALA A 146 45.55 -8.67 22.40
N ASN A 147 45.72 -8.38 21.10
CA ASN A 147 47.02 -8.03 20.55
C ASN A 147 47.58 -6.72 21.15
N LEU A 148 46.74 -5.68 21.29
CA LEU A 148 47.13 -4.42 21.94
C LEU A 148 47.50 -4.64 23.42
N GLU A 149 46.72 -5.43 24.14
CA GLU A 149 46.99 -5.78 25.53
C GLU A 149 48.32 -6.53 25.68
N SER A 150 48.69 -7.39 24.73
CA SER A 150 49.99 -8.08 24.72
C SER A 150 51.20 -7.17 24.40
N LEU A 151 50.97 -6.04 23.74
CA LEU A 151 51.99 -5.04 23.39
C LEU A 151 52.14 -3.96 24.48
N SER A 152 51.08 -3.67 25.23
CA SER A 152 51.07 -2.75 26.37
C SER A 152 52.21 -2.99 27.40
N PRO A 153 52.45 -4.23 27.90
CA PRO A 153 53.56 -4.48 28.83
C PRO A 153 54.95 -4.41 28.16
N LYS A 154 55.05 -4.47 26.82
CA LYS A 154 56.33 -4.37 26.10
C LYS A 154 56.76 -2.92 25.84
N LEU A 155 55.81 -1.98 25.79
CA LEU A 155 56.09 -0.55 25.66
C LEU A 155 56.50 0.05 27.01
N SER A 156 55.95 -0.44 28.13
CA SER A 156 56.33 0.00 29.48
C SER A 156 57.78 -0.33 29.89
N ASN A 157 58.49 -1.19 29.14
CA ASN A 157 59.86 -1.63 29.46
C ASN A 157 60.95 -1.04 28.55
N ARG A 158 60.64 -0.15 27.59
CA ARG A 158 61.65 0.45 26.68
C ARG A 158 62.01 1.90 26.99
N ASP A 159 61.37 2.54 27.97
CA ASP A 159 61.58 3.96 28.29
C ASP A 159 62.33 4.18 29.63
N LEU A 160 63.39 3.42 29.92
CA LEU A 160 64.32 3.75 31.02
C LEU A 160 65.74 3.21 30.76
N ASP A 161 66.43 3.69 29.71
CA ASP A 161 67.90 3.74 29.75
C ASP A 161 68.43 4.89 28.87
N VAL A 162 68.17 6.12 29.30
CA VAL A 162 68.98 7.28 28.89
C VAL A 162 69.78 7.69 30.12
N SER A 163 70.99 7.15 30.22
CA SER A 163 72.00 7.62 31.16
C SER A 163 72.33 9.09 30.86
N PRO A 164 72.23 10.03 31.81
CA PRO A 164 72.59 11.42 31.59
C PRO A 164 74.12 11.56 31.65
N SER A 165 74.72 12.04 30.57
CA SER A 165 76.09 12.57 30.60
C SER A 165 76.07 14.00 31.16
N PRO A 166 76.93 14.38 32.12
CA PRO A 166 77.00 15.75 32.60
C PRO A 166 77.94 16.56 31.70
N GLU A 167 77.41 17.60 31.05
CA GLU A 167 78.21 18.59 30.34
C GLU A 167 78.39 19.84 31.22
N ASN A 168 79.58 19.88 31.84
CA ASN A 168 80.49 21.01 32.06
C ASN A 168 79.93 22.37 32.51
N GLY A 169 80.36 22.77 33.71
CA GLY A 169 80.49 24.18 34.08
C GLY A 169 81.84 24.40 34.75
N ASP A 170 82.74 25.13 34.08
CA ASP A 170 83.77 25.92 34.75
C ASP A 170 84.19 27.10 33.87
N CYS A 171 84.52 28.20 34.55
CA CYS A 171 84.81 29.53 34.05
C CYS A 171 86.11 29.62 33.23
#